data_AF-A0A183AA28-F1
#
_entry.id   AF-A0A183AA28-F1
#
_cell.length_a   1.000
_cell.length_b   1.000
_cell.length_c   1.000
_cell.angle_alpha   90.00
_cell.angle_beta   90.00
_cell.angle_gamma   90.00
#
_symmetry.space_group_name_H-M   'P 1'
#
loop_
_entity.id
_entity.type
_entity.pdbx_description
1 polymer ?
#
loop_
_entity_poly.entity_id
_entity_poly.type
_entity_poly.pdbx_seq_one_letter_code
_entity_poly.pdbx_strand_id
1 'polypeptide(L)'
;MCVQKPKVEEDDAPMLVIGAGFGRTGTSSLKAALEILYQKPCYHMGELIEKHPDHVKLWTELYNRMERDGPDADLPKDIIRNIFCGYQLTTDNPGCTIYKQLMRMYPEAKVSDILLECHTVTDCLN
;
A
#
# COMPACT_ATOMS: atom_id res chain seq x y z
N MET A 1 18.36 -32.14 -10.22
CA MET A 1 18.97 -30.82 -10.46
C MET A 1 17.83 -29.85 -10.71
N CYS A 2 17.38 -29.12 -9.68
CA CYS A 2 16.34 -28.11 -9.86
C CYS A 2 16.98 -26.88 -10.47
N VAL A 3 16.60 -26.57 -11.71
CA VAL A 3 17.02 -25.36 -12.43
C VAL A 3 16.54 -24.16 -11.60
N GLN A 4 17.48 -23.42 -11.03
CA GLN A 4 17.20 -22.12 -10.44
C GLN A 4 16.81 -21.19 -11.59
N LYS A 5 15.57 -20.67 -11.55
CA LYS A 5 15.14 -19.59 -12.43
C LYS A 5 15.88 -18.30 -12.04
N PRO A 6 16.26 -17.45 -13.01
CA PRO A 6 17.06 -16.26 -12.73
C PRO A 6 16.24 -15.24 -11.93
N LYS A 7 16.86 -14.63 -10.92
CA LYS A 7 16.30 -13.47 -10.22
C LYS A 7 16.35 -12.27 -11.17
N VAL A 8 15.21 -11.93 -11.76
CA VAL A 8 15.04 -10.64 -12.42
C VAL A 8 15.03 -9.58 -11.32
N GLU A 9 15.75 -8.49 -11.53
CA GLU A 9 15.73 -7.28 -10.70
C GLU A 9 14.31 -6.68 -10.73
N GLU A 10 13.43 -7.18 -9.86
CA GLU A 10 12.01 -6.81 -9.71
C GLU A 10 11.77 -5.93 -8.45
N ASP A 11 12.83 -5.42 -7.82
CA ASP A 11 12.82 -4.87 -6.45
C ASP A 11 12.34 -3.40 -6.31
N ASP A 12 11.94 -2.71 -7.40
CA ASP A 12 11.38 -1.34 -7.33
C ASP A 12 10.19 -1.15 -8.28
N ALA A 13 9.37 -2.21 -8.44
CA ALA A 13 8.18 -2.14 -9.27
C ALA A 13 7.17 -1.14 -8.66
N PRO A 14 6.66 -0.17 -9.44
CA PRO A 14 5.82 0.90 -8.90
C PRO A 14 4.47 0.38 -8.39
N MET A 15 3.93 1.06 -7.38
CA MET A 15 2.57 0.85 -6.89
C MET A 15 1.56 1.15 -8.00
N LEU A 16 0.63 0.21 -8.22
CA LEU A 16 -0.41 0.30 -9.25
C LEU A 16 -1.76 0.68 -8.66
N VAL A 17 -2.08 0.20 -7.45
CA VAL A 17 -3.37 0.44 -6.78
C VAL A 17 -3.19 0.74 -5.30
N ILE A 18 -3.80 1.84 -4.84
CA ILE A 18 -3.82 2.27 -3.45
C ILE A 18 -5.26 2.16 -2.92
N GLY A 19 -5.48 1.23 -1.99
CA GLY A 19 -6.72 1.10 -1.25
C GLY A 19 -6.74 2.03 -0.04
N ALA A 20 -7.58 3.06 -0.08
CA ALA A 20 -7.76 4.03 1.02
C ALA A 20 -8.77 3.57 2.09
N GLY A 21 -9.49 2.48 1.83
CA GLY A 21 -10.49 1.93 2.77
C GLY A 21 -9.88 1.33 4.04
N PHE A 22 -10.42 1.71 5.19
CA PHE A 22 -10.07 1.12 6.50
C PHE A 22 -10.50 -0.34 6.61
N GLY A 23 -9.88 -1.08 7.54
CA GLY A 23 -10.27 -2.45 7.85
C GLY A 23 -11.76 -2.62 8.13
N ARG A 24 -12.26 -3.84 7.88
CA ARG A 24 -13.68 -4.24 8.03
C ARG A 24 -14.64 -3.64 7.00
N THR A 25 -14.14 -2.97 5.96
CA THR A 25 -14.93 -2.44 4.85
C THR A 25 -14.91 -3.33 3.59
N GLY A 26 -14.59 -4.62 3.74
CA GLY A 26 -14.43 -5.55 2.60
C GLY A 26 -13.04 -5.56 1.99
N THR A 27 -12.03 -5.01 2.67
CA THR A 27 -10.64 -4.94 2.21
C THR A 27 -10.04 -6.29 1.83
N SER A 28 -10.37 -7.38 2.54
CA SER A 28 -9.88 -8.71 2.19
C SER A 28 -10.48 -9.25 0.88
N SER A 29 -11.75 -8.95 0.60
CA SER A 29 -12.37 -9.27 -0.68
C SER A 29 -11.76 -8.44 -1.81
N LEU A 30 -11.49 -7.16 -1.55
CA LEU A 30 -10.80 -6.28 -2.50
C LEU A 30 -9.37 -6.75 -2.79
N LYS A 31 -8.60 -7.15 -1.75
CA LYS A 31 -7.27 -7.78 -1.91
C LYS A 31 -7.36 -8.95 -2.88
N ALA A 32 -8.25 -9.90 -2.64
CA ALA A 32 -8.40 -11.08 -3.49
C ALA A 32 -8.78 -10.71 -4.93
N ALA A 33 -9.72 -9.78 -5.12
CA ALA A 33 -10.10 -9.32 -6.45
C ALA A 33 -8.93 -8.64 -7.20
N LEU A 34 -8.16 -7.78 -6.52
CA LEU A 34 -7.01 -7.11 -7.11
C LEU A 34 -5.89 -8.08 -7.47
N GLU A 35 -5.61 -9.07 -6.61
CA GLU A 35 -4.61 -10.11 -6.90
C GLU A 35 -5.00 -10.96 -8.11
N ILE A 36 -6.30 -11.24 -8.30
CA ILE A 36 -6.82 -11.92 -9.51
C ILE A 36 -6.66 -11.04 -10.75
N LEU A 37 -7.05 -9.76 -10.67
CA LEU A 37 -7.08 -8.85 -11.82
C LEU A 37 -5.69 -8.44 -12.30
N TYR A 38 -4.79 -8.12 -11.36
CA TYR A 38 -3.45 -7.62 -11.67
C TYR A 38 -2.40 -8.72 -11.68
N GLN A 39 -2.69 -9.91 -11.13
CA GLN A 39 -1.72 -11.01 -10.99
C GLN A 39 -0.44 -10.58 -10.24
N LYS A 40 -0.60 -9.66 -9.29
CA LYS A 40 0.45 -9.08 -8.46
C LYS A 40 0.04 -9.14 -6.99
N PRO A 41 0.99 -9.21 -6.05
CA PRO A 41 0.68 -9.30 -4.62
C PRO A 41 0.15 -7.97 -4.06
N CYS A 42 -0.77 -8.08 -3.09
CA CYS A 42 -1.38 -6.94 -2.42
C CYS A 42 -1.04 -6.90 -0.92
N TYR A 43 -0.43 -5.81 -0.47
CA TYR A 43 -0.16 -5.57 0.94
C TYR A 43 -1.49 -5.38 1.70
N HIS A 44 -1.61 -5.98 2.88
CA HIS A 44 -2.81 -5.99 3.71
C HIS A 44 -2.42 -6.24 5.17
N MET A 45 -3.29 -5.96 6.15
CA MET A 45 -3.02 -6.20 7.57
C MET A 45 -2.56 -7.64 7.85
N GLY A 46 -3.14 -8.60 7.14
CA GLY A 46 -2.74 -10.02 7.22
C GLY A 46 -1.28 -10.26 6.83
N GLU A 47 -0.74 -9.52 5.85
CA GLU A 47 0.67 -9.63 5.45
C GLU A 47 1.60 -9.12 6.56
N LEU A 48 1.22 -8.03 7.24
CA LEU A 48 1.96 -7.51 8.39
C LEU A 48 1.99 -8.51 9.54
N ILE A 49 0.86 -9.17 9.84
CA ILE A 49 0.75 -10.10 10.96
C ILE A 49 1.44 -11.43 10.67
N GLU A 50 1.23 -11.99 9.47
CA GLU A 50 1.61 -13.37 9.15
C GLU A 50 3.00 -13.48 8.52
N LYS A 51 3.41 -12.50 7.71
CA LYS A 51 4.62 -12.58 6.88
C LYS A 51 5.71 -11.60 7.27
N HIS A 52 5.33 -10.39 7.69
CA HIS A 52 6.25 -9.28 7.94
C HIS A 52 6.12 -8.65 9.32
N PRO A 53 6.17 -9.42 10.43
CA PRO A 53 6.06 -8.87 11.77
C PRO A 53 7.20 -7.87 12.10
N ASP A 54 8.31 -7.93 11.38
CA ASP A 54 9.41 -6.98 11.43
C ASP A 54 9.06 -5.58 10.86
N HIS A 55 8.11 -5.50 9.93
CA HIS A 55 7.61 -4.22 9.41
C HIS A 55 6.91 -3.38 10.50
N VAL A 56 6.50 -3.96 11.64
CA VAL A 56 5.91 -3.22 12.76
C VAL A 56 6.80 -2.06 13.18
N LYS A 57 8.13 -2.26 13.25
CA LYS A 57 9.08 -1.20 13.63
C LYS A 57 9.12 -0.06 12.60
N LEU A 58 9.05 -0.40 11.31
CA LEU A 58 9.03 0.56 10.22
C LEU A 58 7.76 1.40 10.25
N TRP A 59 6.61 0.75 10.45
CA TRP A 59 5.31 1.43 10.60
C TRP A 59 5.26 2.32 11.84
N THR A 60 5.80 1.87 12.98
CA THR A 60 5.94 2.72 14.18
C THR A 60 6.78 3.96 13.89
N GLU A 61 7.87 3.84 13.14
CA GLU A 61 8.65 5.03 12.75
C GLU A 61 7.85 6.01 11.89
N LEU A 62 7.09 5.51 10.91
CA LEU A 62 6.23 6.37 10.09
C LEU A 62 5.17 7.08 10.93
N TYR A 63 4.50 6.37 11.83
CA TYR A 63 3.49 6.96 12.71
C TYR A 63 4.07 7.99 13.67
N ASN A 64 5.23 7.72 14.29
CA ASN A 64 5.89 8.70 15.16
C ASN A 64 6.23 10.00 14.41
N ARG A 65 6.53 9.94 13.10
CA ARG A 65 6.75 11.13 12.27
C ARG A 65 5.44 11.86 12.01
N MET A 66 4.37 11.15 11.68
CA MET A 66 3.03 11.75 11.48
C MET A 66 2.50 12.40 12.76
N GLU A 67 2.75 11.81 13.93
CA GLU A 67 2.37 12.38 15.22
C GLU A 67 3.14 13.68 15.52
N ARG A 68 4.42 13.74 15.16
CA ARG A 68 5.29 14.90 15.39
C ARG A 68 5.06 16.04 14.38
N ASP A 69 4.99 15.69 13.10
CA ASP A 69 5.05 16.64 11.99
C ASP A 69 3.66 16.87 11.33
N GLY A 70 2.65 16.09 11.72
CA GLY A 70 1.27 16.15 11.22
C GLY A 70 0.90 14.98 10.31
N PRO A 71 -0.41 14.67 10.18
CA PRO A 71 -0.89 13.49 9.43
C PRO A 71 -0.61 13.55 7.93
N ASP A 72 -0.41 14.74 7.37
CA ASP A 72 -0.13 14.93 5.94
C ASP A 72 1.36 15.16 5.65
N ALA A 73 2.22 15.08 6.67
CA ALA A 73 3.67 15.25 6.53
C ALA A 73 4.27 14.26 5.53
N ASP A 74 5.35 14.68 4.87
CA ASP A 74 6.12 13.79 4.01
C ASP A 74 6.88 12.77 4.84
N LEU A 75 6.85 11.53 4.36
CA LEU A 75 7.42 10.37 5.03
C LEU A 75 8.70 9.91 4.32
N PRO A 76 9.64 9.27 5.05
CA PRO A 76 10.86 8.73 4.46
C PRO A 76 10.53 7.72 3.36
N LYS A 77 10.85 8.09 2.11
CA LYS A 77 10.51 7.30 0.92
C LYS A 77 11.21 5.93 0.92
N ASP A 78 12.41 5.85 1.47
CA ASP A 78 13.19 4.63 1.65
C ASP A 78 12.50 3.62 2.57
N ILE A 79 11.92 4.08 3.68
CA ILE A 79 11.14 3.22 4.58
C ILE A 79 9.87 2.72 3.88
N ILE A 80 9.18 3.60 3.15
CA ILE A 80 8.00 3.22 2.37
C ILE A 80 8.36 2.17 1.30
N ARG A 81 9.45 2.36 0.55
CA ARG A 81 9.92 1.35 -0.43
C ARG A 81 10.23 0.02 0.23
N ASN A 82 10.86 0.03 1.40
CA ASN A 82 11.20 -1.20 2.12
C ASN A 82 9.93 -1.98 2.51
N ILE A 83 8.92 -1.29 3.07
CA ILE A 83 7.65 -1.92 3.45
C ILE A 83 6.93 -2.54 2.25
N PHE A 84 6.88 -1.83 1.12
CA PHE A 84 6.15 -2.27 -0.07
C PHE A 84 7.04 -3.01 -1.08
N CYS A 85 8.26 -3.40 -0.70
CA CYS A 85 9.16 -4.15 -1.58
C CYS A 85 8.47 -5.45 -2.02
N GLY A 86 8.36 -5.65 -3.34
CA GLY A 86 7.66 -6.78 -3.92
C GLY A 86 6.12 -6.68 -3.90
N TYR A 87 5.52 -5.58 -3.44
CA TYR A 87 4.09 -5.33 -3.49
C TYR A 87 3.75 -4.17 -4.42
N GLN A 88 2.80 -4.40 -5.33
CA GLN A 88 2.33 -3.38 -6.28
C GLN A 88 0.90 -2.92 -6.00
N LEU A 89 0.27 -3.46 -4.97
CA LEU A 89 -1.10 -3.18 -4.58
C LEU A 89 -1.12 -3.06 -3.05
N THR A 90 -1.96 -2.20 -2.49
CA THR A 90 -2.15 -2.13 -1.03
C THR A 90 -3.61 -1.91 -0.70
N THR A 91 -4.11 -2.55 0.36
CA THR A 91 -5.45 -2.34 0.93
C THR A 91 -5.39 -2.52 2.44
N ASP A 92 -6.41 -2.06 3.17
CA ASP A 92 -6.46 -2.13 4.64
C ASP A 92 -5.32 -1.35 5.32
N ASN A 93 -5.36 -1.36 6.64
CA ASN A 93 -4.29 -0.97 7.49
C ASN A 93 -3.07 -1.89 7.30
N PRO A 94 -1.86 -1.38 7.53
CA PRO A 94 -1.54 0.04 7.77
C PRO A 94 -1.49 0.89 6.50
N GLY A 95 -1.45 0.30 5.31
CA GLY A 95 -1.24 1.02 4.03
C GLY A 95 -2.25 2.13 3.75
N CYS A 96 -3.52 1.94 4.10
CA CYS A 96 -4.57 2.94 3.91
C CYS A 96 -4.32 4.25 4.69
N THR A 97 -3.56 4.21 5.79
CA THR A 97 -3.34 5.39 6.65
C THR A 97 -2.41 6.42 6.02
N ILE A 98 -1.58 6.01 5.06
CA ILE A 98 -0.60 6.86 4.38
C ILE A 98 -0.94 7.04 2.88
N TYR A 99 -2.20 6.87 2.50
CA TYR A 99 -2.63 6.88 1.09
C TYR A 99 -2.24 8.18 0.37
N LYS A 100 -2.30 9.33 1.05
CA LYS A 100 -1.91 10.64 0.46
C LYS A 100 -0.42 10.68 0.14
N GLN A 101 0.42 10.17 1.04
CA GLN A 101 1.87 10.06 0.82
C GLN A 101 2.16 9.09 -0.33
N LEU A 102 1.43 7.98 -0.40
CA LEU A 102 1.53 7.02 -1.51
C LEU A 102 1.11 7.64 -2.85
N MET A 103 0.03 8.44 -2.89
CA MET A 103 -0.38 9.17 -4.11
C MET A 103 0.70 10.16 -4.57
N ARG A 104 1.34 10.88 -3.64
CA ARG A 104 2.45 11.79 -3.99
C ARG A 104 3.68 11.04 -4.50
N MET A 105 3.93 9.84 -3.98
CA MET A 105 5.07 9.01 -4.36
C MET A 105 4.84 8.25 -5.68
N TYR A 106 3.60 7.81 -5.92
CA TYR A 106 3.17 7.03 -7.08
C TYR A 106 1.96 7.72 -7.74
N PRO A 107 2.16 8.84 -8.46
CA PRO A 107 1.07 9.62 -9.04
C PRO A 107 0.25 8.86 -10.08
N GLU A 108 0.82 7.83 -10.70
CA GLU A 108 0.14 6.97 -11.69
C GLU A 108 -0.71 5.86 -11.05
N ALA A 109 -0.62 5.67 -9.71
CA ALA A 109 -1.36 4.63 -9.02
C ALA A 109 -2.85 4.99 -8.93
N LYS A 110 -3.72 4.02 -9.23
CA LYS A 110 -5.17 4.20 -9.09
C LYS A 110 -5.56 4.12 -7.62
N VAL A 111 -6.36 5.07 -7.15
CA VAL A 111 -6.87 5.07 -5.78
C VAL A 111 -8.25 4.45 -5.75
N SER A 112 -8.46 3.45 -4.89
CA SER A 112 -9.76 2.86 -4.64
C SER A 112 -10.20 3.14 -3.20
N ASP A 113 -11.35 3.77 -3.03
CA ASP A 113 -12.02 3.89 -1.73
C ASP A 113 -13.32 3.08 -1.77
N ILE A 114 -13.46 2.12 -0.86
CA ILE A 114 -14.61 1.22 -0.80
C ILE A 114 -15.77 1.83 -0.01
N LEU A 115 -15.57 2.99 0.63
CA LEU A 115 -16.61 3.77 1.32
C LEU A 115 -17.23 4.88 0.46
N LEU A 116 -16.89 4.93 -0.83
CA LEU A 116 -17.42 5.96 -1.71
C LEU A 116 -18.88 5.69 -2.11
N GLU A 117 -19.81 6.24 -1.32
CA GLU A 117 -21.00 6.85 -1.92
C GLU A 117 -20.55 7.96 -2.87
N CYS A 118 -20.57 7.69 -4.19
CA CYS A 118 -20.74 8.58 -5.36
C CYS A 118 -20.09 10.00 -5.45
N HIS A 119 -19.42 10.57 -4.43
CA HIS A 119 -19.20 12.02 -4.35
C HIS A 119 -17.74 12.52 -4.35
N THR A 120 -16.70 11.70 -4.15
CA THR A 120 -15.29 12.19 -4.12
C THR A 120 -14.45 11.93 -5.37
N VAL A 121 -15.04 11.44 -6.48
CA VAL A 121 -14.32 11.39 -7.77
C VAL A 121 -13.96 12.81 -8.28
N THR A 122 -14.58 13.86 -7.72
CA THR A 122 -14.41 15.25 -8.16
C THR A 122 -13.16 15.97 -7.62
N ASP A 123 -12.52 15.47 -6.56
CA ASP A 123 -11.38 16.19 -5.94
C ASP A 123 -10.00 15.74 -6.47
N CYS A 124 -9.96 14.78 -7.39
CA CYS A 124 -8.72 14.31 -8.03
C CYS A 124 -8.50 14.88 -9.45
N LEU A 125 -9.30 15.86 -9.89
CA LEU A 125 -9.22 16.46 -11.24
C LEU A 125 -9.10 17.99 -11.26
N ASN A 126 -8.69 18.64 -10.17
CA ASN A 126 -8.35 20.07 -10.19
C ASN A 126 -6.91 20.32 -9.76
#